data_AF-X0VUZ4-F1
#
_entry.id   AF-X0VUZ4-F1
#
_cell.length_a   1.000
_cell.length_b   1.000
_cell.length_c   1.000
_cell.angle_alpha   90.00
_cell.angle_beta   90.00
_cell.angle_gamma   90.00
#
_symmetry.space_group_name_H-M   'P 1'
#
loop_
_entity.id
_entity.type
_entity.pdbx_description
1 polymer ?
#
loop_
_entity_poly.entity_id
_entity_poly.type
_entity_poly.pdbx_seq_one_letter_code
_entity_poly.pdbx_strand_id
1 'polypeptide(L)'
;MPAVSAGCSATGTPKWDTVTIDFQGPSADALDNDPNPFLDYRLDVTFTSSSGRTYRVPGFFDGDGQGARSGNVWRVRFSPDETGQWDFQTSFRKGPKVAVSLDPEAGEPASFDGSHDSFVVAPQGPDAPGFLSWGRLEYVGEHYLKFRDGPYWIKGGADSPEDFLAYHGFVNTPRATHRYNSHVSDWRPGDPDWEDGKGKGIIGALNYLASQHVNSIYFLPMNIGGDGKN
;
A
#
# COMPACT_ATOMS: atom_id res chain seq x y z
N MET A 1 -20.92 16.89 18.09
CA MET A 1 -19.83 16.56 17.14
C MET A 1 -20.42 15.58 16.14
N PRO A 2 -20.34 15.80 14.82
CA PRO A 2 -20.74 14.75 13.90
C PRO A 2 -19.66 13.67 13.98
N ALA A 3 -20.08 12.42 14.24
CA ALA A 3 -19.19 11.28 14.16
C ALA A 3 -18.66 11.20 12.73
N VAL A 4 -17.35 11.37 12.56
CA VAL A 4 -16.66 11.02 11.33
C VAL A 4 -16.70 9.50 11.26
N SER A 5 -17.52 8.94 10.36
CA SER A 5 -17.56 7.49 10.18
C SER A 5 -16.28 7.07 9.46
N ALA A 6 -15.43 6.30 10.14
CA ALA A 6 -14.40 5.53 9.46
C ALA A 6 -15.12 4.46 8.61
N GLY A 7 -14.88 4.47 7.30
CA GLY A 7 -15.29 3.38 6.44
C GLY A 7 -14.33 2.22 6.66
N CYS A 8 -14.67 1.31 7.56
CA CYS A 8 -13.89 0.09 7.78
C CYS A 8 -14.50 -1.04 6.94
N SER A 9 -13.83 -1.44 5.85
CA SER A 9 -14.24 -2.62 5.07
C SER A 9 -13.65 -3.93 5.62
N ALA A 10 -13.14 -3.93 6.86
CA ALA A 10 -12.25 -4.96 7.39
C ALA A 10 -12.93 -6.18 8.03
N THR A 11 -14.26 -6.22 8.14
CA THR A 11 -14.92 -7.36 8.81
C THR A 11 -14.77 -8.62 7.96
N GLY A 12 -13.99 -9.60 8.45
CA GLY A 12 -13.80 -10.88 7.78
C GLY A 12 -12.65 -10.92 6.78
N THR A 13 -11.79 -9.89 6.75
CA THR A 13 -10.54 -9.92 5.96
C THR A 13 -9.64 -11.06 6.47
N PRO A 14 -9.17 -11.97 5.60
CA PRO A 14 -8.26 -13.04 6.01
C PRO A 14 -6.94 -12.51 6.58
N LYS A 15 -6.31 -13.30 7.45
CA LYS A 15 -4.92 -13.08 7.88
C LYS A 15 -4.02 -12.95 6.64
N TRP A 16 -3.04 -12.04 6.70
CA TRP A 16 -2.16 -11.60 5.61
C TRP A 16 -2.75 -10.69 4.55
N ASP A 17 -4.06 -10.71 4.33
CA ASP A 17 -4.70 -9.78 3.40
C ASP A 17 -4.59 -8.34 3.91
N THR A 18 -4.76 -7.39 3.00
CA THR A 18 -4.70 -5.97 3.37
C THR A 18 -6.04 -5.50 3.91
N VAL A 19 -6.05 -5.08 5.16
CA VAL A 19 -7.10 -4.25 5.73
C VAL A 19 -6.88 -2.81 5.31
N THR A 20 -7.89 -2.19 4.71
CA THR A 20 -7.90 -0.76 4.34
C THR A 20 -8.95 -0.04 5.17
N ILE A 21 -8.55 1.04 5.82
CA ILE A 21 -9.46 1.88 6.61
C ILE A 21 -9.34 3.31 6.10
N ASP A 22 -10.49 3.87 5.75
CA ASP A 22 -10.61 5.24 5.25
C ASP A 22 -11.25 6.14 6.31
N PHE A 23 -10.60 7.27 6.56
CA PHE A 23 -11.06 8.31 7.45
C PHE A 23 -11.44 9.55 6.62
N GLN A 24 -12.61 10.10 6.90
CA GLN A 24 -13.05 11.36 6.29
C GLN A 24 -12.44 12.52 7.09
N GLY A 25 -11.33 13.06 6.58
CA GLY A 25 -10.55 14.11 7.23
C GLY A 25 -10.77 15.49 6.62
N PRO A 26 -9.84 16.44 6.85
CA PRO A 26 -9.83 17.71 6.14
C PRO A 26 -9.71 17.48 4.63
N SER A 27 -10.45 18.25 3.84
CA SER A 27 -10.24 18.30 2.40
C SER A 27 -8.89 18.95 2.08
N ALA A 28 -8.17 18.38 1.12
CA ALA A 28 -6.92 18.91 0.61
C ALA A 28 -6.78 18.62 -0.89
N ASP A 29 -5.83 19.29 -1.52
CA ASP A 29 -5.32 18.98 -2.85
C ASP A 29 -3.85 18.55 -2.74
N ALA A 30 -3.43 17.54 -3.49
CA ALA A 30 -2.06 17.05 -3.47
C ALA A 30 -0.99 18.12 -3.84
N LEU A 31 -1.39 19.26 -4.43
CA LEU A 31 -0.49 20.39 -4.70
C LEU A 31 -0.54 21.51 -3.66
N ASP A 32 -1.35 21.38 -2.61
CA ASP A 32 -1.40 22.36 -1.53
C ASP A 32 -0.03 22.44 -0.83
N ASN A 33 0.34 23.65 -0.42
CA ASN A 33 1.59 23.93 0.29
C ASN A 33 1.38 24.58 1.66
N ASP A 34 0.13 24.91 2.03
CA ASP A 34 -0.21 25.49 3.32
C ASP A 34 -1.69 25.21 3.67
N PRO A 35 -1.98 24.13 4.42
CA PRO A 35 -1.07 23.04 4.76
C PRO A 35 -0.81 22.10 3.57
N ASN A 36 0.40 21.56 3.47
CA ASN A 36 0.69 20.46 2.55
C ASN A 36 0.15 19.13 3.10
N PRO A 37 -0.69 18.37 2.37
CA PRO A 37 -1.32 17.16 2.89
C PRO A 37 -0.34 16.03 3.22
N PHE A 38 0.85 16.02 2.61
CA PHE A 38 1.87 14.98 2.80
C PHE A 38 2.93 15.35 3.82
N LEU A 39 3.10 16.64 4.11
CA LEU A 39 4.18 17.14 4.97
C LEU A 39 3.65 17.71 6.29
N ASP A 40 2.50 18.40 6.26
CA ASP A 40 1.95 19.13 7.38
C ASP A 40 0.78 18.41 8.09
N TYR A 41 0.53 17.17 7.68
CA TYR A 41 -0.34 16.23 8.37
C TYR A 41 0.37 14.91 8.62
N ARG A 42 0.05 14.26 9.73
CA ARG A 42 0.53 12.91 10.07
C ARG A 42 -0.63 12.08 10.57
N LEU A 43 -0.92 10.99 9.87
CA LEU A 43 -1.79 9.93 10.34
C LEU A 43 -0.92 8.76 10.80
N ASP A 44 -1.01 8.40 12.07
CA ASP A 44 -0.51 7.12 12.60
C ASP A 44 -1.69 6.34 13.17
N VAL A 45 -1.78 5.05 12.86
CA VAL A 45 -2.81 4.17 13.42
C VAL A 45 -2.13 3.05 14.19
N THR A 46 -2.49 2.92 15.46
CA THR A 46 -2.00 1.86 16.34
C THR A 46 -3.01 0.73 16.34
N PHE A 47 -2.62 -0.42 15.81
CA PHE A 47 -3.40 -1.65 15.80
C PHE A 47 -2.93 -2.56 16.93
N THR A 48 -3.85 -3.13 17.69
CA THR A 48 -3.57 -4.05 18.80
C THR A 48 -4.40 -5.31 18.63
N SER A 49 -3.75 -6.47 18.63
CA SER A 49 -4.44 -7.77 18.58
C SER A 49 -4.89 -8.21 19.96
N SER A 50 -5.80 -9.18 20.02
CA SER A 50 -6.22 -9.81 21.27
C SER A 50 -5.07 -10.49 22.05
N SER A 51 -3.95 -10.81 21.40
CA SER A 51 -2.76 -11.35 22.08
C SER A 51 -1.90 -10.28 22.77
N GLY A 52 -2.19 -9.00 22.51
CA GLY A 52 -1.38 -7.86 22.93
C GLY A 52 -0.31 -7.45 21.92
N ARG A 53 -0.26 -8.04 20.73
CA ARG A 53 0.65 -7.61 19.66
C ARG A 53 0.21 -6.25 19.13
N THR A 54 1.16 -5.33 18.97
CA THR A 54 0.87 -3.96 18.55
C THR A 54 1.69 -3.53 17.34
N TYR A 55 1.07 -2.82 16.41
CA TYR A 55 1.70 -2.18 15.26
C TYR A 55 1.28 -0.72 15.17
N ARG A 56 2.25 0.20 15.06
CA ARG A 56 2.00 1.57 14.63
C ARG A 56 2.26 1.67 13.13
N VAL A 57 1.22 1.99 12.37
CA VAL A 57 1.26 2.01 10.91
C VAL A 57 0.94 3.43 10.43
N PRO A 58 1.81 4.06 9.63
CA PRO A 58 1.51 5.36 9.06
C PRO A 58 0.39 5.24 8.02
N GLY A 59 -0.53 6.19 8.05
CA GLY A 59 -1.49 6.43 6.98
C GLY A 59 -1.02 7.53 6.03
N PHE A 60 -1.83 7.82 5.02
CA PHE A 60 -1.52 8.79 3.97
C PHE A 60 -2.79 9.49 3.46
N PHE A 61 -2.63 10.66 2.84
CA PHE A 61 -3.69 11.33 2.10
C PHE A 61 -3.91 10.63 0.76
N ASP A 62 -5.16 10.31 0.42
CA ASP A 62 -5.50 9.53 -0.77
C ASP A 62 -6.55 10.22 -1.67
N GLY A 63 -6.63 11.56 -1.59
CA GLY A 63 -7.56 12.33 -2.41
C GLY A 63 -9.01 11.97 -2.14
N ASP A 64 -9.71 11.50 -3.17
CA ASP A 64 -11.09 10.99 -3.08
C ASP A 64 -11.17 9.48 -2.75
N GLY A 65 -10.03 8.83 -2.51
CA GLY A 65 -9.91 7.40 -2.25
C GLY A 65 -9.90 6.53 -3.51
N GLN A 66 -10.00 7.15 -4.70
CA GLN A 66 -10.02 6.52 -6.02
C GLN A 66 -8.89 7.05 -6.93
N GLY A 67 -7.88 7.70 -6.35
CA GLY A 67 -6.72 8.20 -7.08
C GLY A 67 -6.86 9.63 -7.62
N ALA A 68 -7.91 10.37 -7.25
CA ALA A 68 -7.97 11.79 -7.57
C ALA A 68 -6.93 12.59 -6.76
N ARG A 69 -6.54 13.73 -7.31
CA ARG A 69 -5.59 14.67 -6.69
C ARG A 69 -6.14 15.35 -5.44
N SER A 70 -7.44 15.61 -5.43
CA SER A 70 -8.13 16.37 -4.39
C SER A 70 -9.20 15.50 -3.76
N GLY A 71 -9.47 15.75 -2.49
CA GLY A 71 -10.53 15.08 -1.74
C GLY A 71 -10.24 15.16 -0.25
N ASN A 72 -10.85 14.28 0.52
CA ASN A 72 -10.82 14.29 1.97
C ASN A 72 -10.62 12.89 2.58
N VAL A 73 -10.16 11.93 1.77
CA VAL A 73 -9.87 10.57 2.21
C VAL A 73 -8.44 10.50 2.73
N TRP A 74 -8.34 10.04 3.98
CA TRP A 74 -7.08 9.68 4.63
C TRP A 74 -7.11 8.19 4.90
N ARG A 75 -6.12 7.46 4.42
CA ARG A 75 -6.15 6.00 4.34
C ARG A 75 -5.00 5.39 5.13
N VAL A 76 -5.27 4.29 5.81
CA VAL A 76 -4.24 3.38 6.32
C VAL A 76 -4.44 2.01 5.70
N ARG A 77 -3.32 1.31 5.45
CA ARG A 77 -3.30 -0.08 4.99
C ARG A 77 -2.50 -0.91 5.97
N PHE A 78 -3.11 -1.98 6.49
CA PHE A 78 -2.51 -2.86 7.48
C PHE A 78 -2.71 -4.32 7.07
N SER A 79 -1.65 -5.13 7.14
CA SER A 79 -1.72 -6.57 6.90
C SER A 79 -1.56 -7.31 8.23
N PRO A 80 -2.66 -7.72 8.88
CA PRO A 80 -2.64 -8.39 10.18
C PRO A 80 -1.97 -9.75 10.08
N ASP A 81 -1.24 -10.10 11.13
CA ASP A 81 -0.45 -11.32 11.21
C ASP A 81 -1.01 -12.38 12.16
N GLU A 82 -2.13 -12.06 12.80
CA GLU A 82 -2.87 -12.91 13.73
C GLU A 82 -4.36 -12.86 13.38
N THR A 83 -5.04 -13.99 13.51
CA THR A 83 -6.50 -14.08 13.40
C THR A 83 -7.16 -13.57 14.67
N GLY A 84 -8.44 -13.20 14.59
CA GLY A 84 -9.23 -12.76 15.74
C GLY A 84 -9.48 -11.26 15.73
N GLN A 85 -9.87 -10.73 16.89
CA GLN A 85 -10.18 -9.31 17.03
C GLN A 85 -8.90 -8.47 17.06
N TRP A 86 -8.94 -7.38 16.31
CA TRP A 86 -7.98 -6.29 16.33
C TRP A 86 -8.71 -5.00 16.65
N ASP A 87 -8.19 -4.26 17.63
CA ASP A 87 -8.61 -2.91 17.93
C ASP A 87 -7.64 -1.93 17.30
N PHE A 88 -8.10 -0.74 16.93
CA PHE A 88 -7.22 0.33 16.48
C PHE A 88 -7.52 1.66 17.14
N GLN A 89 -6.50 2.52 17.20
CA GLN A 89 -6.62 3.91 17.61
C GLN A 89 -5.78 4.82 16.71
N THR A 90 -6.35 5.92 16.26
CA THR A 90 -5.67 6.90 15.40
C THR A 90 -4.99 8.02 16.20
N SER A 91 -3.84 8.47 15.73
CA SER A 91 -3.24 9.77 16.00
C SER A 91 -3.21 10.55 14.69
N PHE A 92 -3.95 11.65 14.62
CA PHE A 92 -4.01 12.53 13.44
C PHE A 92 -3.57 13.94 13.82
N ARG A 93 -2.36 14.31 13.40
CA ARG A 93 -1.71 15.57 13.78
C ARG A 93 -1.60 16.51 12.61
N LYS A 94 -1.73 17.81 12.89
CA LYS A 94 -1.54 18.91 11.94
C LYS A 94 -0.46 19.87 12.46
N GLY A 95 0.44 20.28 11.59
CA GLY A 95 1.42 21.31 11.89
C GLY A 95 2.61 21.28 10.92
N PRO A 96 3.48 22.29 10.95
CA PRO A 96 4.58 22.39 10.00
C PRO A 96 5.50 21.15 10.04
N LYS A 97 5.61 20.45 8.91
CA LYS A 97 6.50 19.28 8.73
C LYS A 97 6.31 18.14 9.74
N VAL A 98 5.10 17.99 10.29
CA VAL A 98 4.82 16.96 11.32
C VAL A 98 5.03 15.54 10.79
N ALA A 99 4.85 15.30 9.49
CA ALA A 99 5.02 13.99 8.87
C ALA A 99 6.43 13.41 9.02
N VAL A 100 7.45 14.28 9.16
CA VAL A 100 8.87 13.89 9.30
C VAL A 100 9.44 14.16 10.69
N SER A 101 8.61 14.64 11.62
CA SER A 101 9.02 14.85 13.00
C SER A 101 9.19 13.52 13.73
N LEU A 102 10.25 13.39 14.52
CA LEU A 102 10.45 12.25 15.41
C LEU A 102 9.64 12.35 16.71
N ASP A 103 9.12 13.54 17.03
CA ASP A 103 8.27 13.76 18.19
C ASP A 103 6.84 13.24 17.90
N PRO A 104 6.34 12.24 18.65
CA PRO A 104 4.99 11.69 18.46
C PRO A 104 3.86 12.70 18.73
N GLU A 105 4.13 13.76 19.49
CA GLU A 105 3.16 14.80 19.83
C GLU A 105 3.35 16.08 19.02
N ALA A 106 4.25 16.09 18.03
CA ALA A 106 4.46 17.25 17.17
C ALA A 106 3.17 17.73 16.47
N GLY A 107 2.98 19.05 16.47
CA GLY A 107 1.78 19.68 15.95
C GLY A 107 0.61 19.58 16.94
N GLU A 108 -0.60 19.77 16.43
CA GLU A 108 -1.83 19.73 17.22
C GLU A 108 -2.73 18.59 16.72
N PRO A 109 -3.49 17.92 17.61
CA PRO A 109 -4.56 17.02 17.23
C PRO A 109 -5.54 17.67 16.25
N ALA A 110 -5.99 16.92 15.25
CA ALA A 110 -6.94 17.41 14.26
C ALA A 110 -8.00 16.35 13.90
N SER A 111 -9.14 16.80 13.38
CA SER A 111 -10.17 15.98 12.75
C SER A 111 -10.55 14.72 13.56
N PHE A 112 -10.12 13.53 13.13
CA PHE A 112 -10.45 12.23 13.72
C PHE A 112 -9.38 11.70 14.70
N ASP A 113 -8.47 12.56 15.18
CA ASP A 113 -7.50 12.19 16.23
C ASP A 113 -8.19 11.51 17.42
N GLY A 114 -7.57 10.44 17.93
CA GLY A 114 -8.09 9.63 19.02
C GLY A 114 -9.25 8.70 18.66
N SER A 115 -9.74 8.70 17.41
CA SER A 115 -10.76 7.74 16.97
C SER A 115 -10.29 6.31 17.15
N HIS A 116 -11.21 5.43 17.52
CA HIS A 116 -10.96 4.02 17.74
C HIS A 116 -12.12 3.17 17.23
N ASP A 117 -11.81 1.97 16.79
CA ASP A 117 -12.79 0.93 16.43
C ASP A 117 -12.09 -0.43 16.44
N SER A 118 -12.80 -1.48 16.03
CA SER A 118 -12.30 -2.84 15.97
C SER A 118 -12.75 -3.55 14.70
N PHE A 119 -12.03 -4.60 14.33
CA PHE A 119 -12.41 -5.51 13.25
C PHE A 119 -11.94 -6.94 13.55
N VAL A 120 -12.51 -7.89 12.83
CA VAL A 120 -12.19 -9.32 13.00
C VAL A 120 -11.44 -9.81 11.76
N VAL A 121 -10.28 -10.41 12.01
CA VAL A 121 -9.44 -11.06 11.01
C VAL A 121 -9.76 -12.54 10.97
N ALA A 122 -10.17 -13.01 9.79
CA ALA A 122 -10.50 -14.41 9.56
C ALA A 122 -9.24 -15.26 9.34
N PRO A 123 -9.30 -16.58 9.53
CA PRO A 123 -8.25 -17.48 9.05
C PRO A 123 -8.04 -17.35 7.54
N GLN A 124 -6.80 -17.54 7.08
CA GLN A 124 -6.50 -17.64 5.66
C GLN A 124 -7.19 -18.87 5.04
N GLY A 125 -7.71 -18.71 3.83
CA GLY A 125 -8.28 -19.82 3.07
C GLY A 125 -7.19 -20.78 2.54
N PRO A 126 -7.52 -22.05 2.26
CA PRO A 126 -6.55 -22.99 1.67
C PRO A 126 -6.10 -22.57 0.26
N ASP A 127 -6.91 -21.78 -0.44
CA ASP A 127 -6.65 -21.29 -1.80
C ASP A 127 -6.14 -19.83 -1.83
N ALA A 128 -5.62 -19.31 -0.71
CA ALA A 128 -5.06 -17.97 -0.65
C ALA A 128 -3.93 -17.81 -1.69
N PRO A 129 -3.91 -16.73 -2.50
CA PRO A 129 -2.99 -16.64 -3.62
C PRO A 129 -1.59 -16.18 -3.20
N GLY A 130 -0.57 -16.74 -3.86
CA GLY A 130 0.79 -16.24 -3.79
C GLY A 130 1.31 -16.09 -2.36
N PHE A 131 1.75 -14.89 -1.99
CA PHE A 131 2.34 -14.67 -0.66
C PHE A 131 1.28 -14.62 0.45
N LEU A 132 0.00 -14.43 0.12
CA LEU A 132 -1.09 -14.38 1.10
C LEU A 132 -1.36 -15.74 1.77
N SER A 133 -0.90 -16.85 1.18
CA SER A 133 -0.99 -18.17 1.83
C SER A 133 0.03 -18.42 2.93
N TRP A 134 1.13 -17.64 2.95
CA TRP A 134 2.26 -17.88 3.86
C TRP A 134 2.72 -16.64 4.64
N GLY A 135 2.24 -15.46 4.26
CA GLY A 135 2.56 -14.20 4.92
C GLY A 135 3.92 -13.62 4.51
N ARG A 136 4.57 -12.95 5.47
CA ARG A 136 5.80 -12.20 5.24
C ARG A 136 7.01 -13.11 5.01
N LEU A 137 7.93 -12.69 4.15
CA LEU A 137 9.28 -13.27 4.09
C LEU A 137 10.14 -12.71 5.22
N GLU A 138 10.86 -13.58 5.90
CA GLU A 138 11.66 -13.27 7.08
C GLU A 138 13.08 -13.80 6.94
N TYR A 139 14.04 -13.01 7.44
CA TYR A 139 15.39 -13.50 7.67
C TYR A 139 15.41 -14.29 8.98
N VAL A 140 15.69 -15.59 8.87
CA VAL A 140 15.64 -16.54 10.00
C VAL A 140 17.04 -16.93 10.51
N GLY A 141 18.08 -16.17 10.17
CA GLY A 141 19.47 -16.48 10.53
C GLY A 141 20.16 -17.49 9.62
N GLU A 142 19.49 -17.92 8.54
CA GLU A 142 19.96 -18.92 7.58
C GLU A 142 20.22 -18.30 6.19
N HIS A 143 20.76 -19.09 5.27
CA HIS A 143 21.10 -18.63 3.92
C HIS A 143 19.90 -18.12 3.10
N TYR A 144 18.72 -18.73 3.26
CA TYR A 144 17.53 -18.37 2.50
C TYR A 144 16.46 -17.72 3.39
N LEU A 145 15.72 -16.78 2.82
CA LEU A 145 14.53 -16.22 3.48
C LEU A 145 13.46 -17.31 3.63
N LYS A 146 12.62 -17.17 4.64
CA LYS A 146 11.52 -18.10 4.90
C LYS A 146 10.22 -17.33 5.05
N PHE A 147 9.14 -17.85 4.47
CA PHE A 147 7.82 -17.32 4.82
C PHE A 147 7.50 -17.63 6.29
N ARG A 148 6.88 -16.68 6.98
CA ARG A 148 6.52 -16.83 8.39
C ARG A 148 5.71 -18.11 8.66
N ASP A 149 4.67 -18.33 7.87
CA ASP A 149 3.80 -19.51 7.99
C ASP A 149 4.10 -20.60 6.95
N GLY A 150 5.20 -20.46 6.21
CA GLY A 150 5.43 -21.25 5.00
C GLY A 150 6.86 -21.74 4.83
N PRO A 151 7.20 -22.18 3.61
CA PRO A 151 8.50 -22.76 3.32
C PRO A 151 9.60 -21.70 3.20
N TYR A 152 10.84 -22.17 3.04
CA TYR A 152 11.92 -21.35 2.52
C TYR A 152 11.60 -20.86 1.10
N TRP A 153 12.12 -19.69 0.77
CA TRP A 153 11.88 -19.04 -0.51
C TRP A 153 13.19 -18.70 -1.21
N ILE A 154 13.27 -19.06 -2.49
CA ILE A 154 14.41 -18.77 -3.35
C ILE A 154 13.98 -17.70 -4.34
N LYS A 155 14.68 -16.55 -4.30
CA LYS A 155 14.50 -15.47 -5.28
C LYS A 155 14.94 -15.96 -6.66
N GLY A 156 14.02 -15.94 -7.61
CA GLY A 156 14.25 -16.21 -9.04
C GLY A 156 13.60 -15.11 -9.84
N GLY A 157 14.37 -14.07 -10.16
CA GLY A 157 13.83 -12.84 -10.72
C GLY A 157 14.74 -12.19 -11.75
N ALA A 158 14.14 -11.45 -12.67
CA ALA A 158 14.87 -10.53 -13.51
C ALA A 158 15.18 -9.28 -12.69
N ASP A 159 16.46 -8.93 -12.57
CA ASP A 159 16.92 -7.72 -11.88
C ASP A 159 16.83 -6.47 -12.79
N SER A 160 15.95 -6.52 -13.80
CA SER A 160 15.79 -5.51 -14.84
C SER A 160 14.39 -5.60 -15.47
N PRO A 161 13.89 -4.49 -16.07
CA PRO A 161 14.50 -3.16 -16.08
C PRO A 161 14.33 -2.40 -14.76
N GLU A 162 15.35 -1.61 -14.36
CA GLU A 162 15.29 -0.73 -13.18
C GLU A 162 14.15 0.30 -13.29
N ASP A 163 13.89 0.76 -14.51
CA ASP A 163 12.88 1.75 -14.85
C ASP A 163 11.53 1.13 -15.22
N PHE A 164 11.19 -0.06 -14.71
CA PHE A 164 9.92 -0.75 -15.03
C PHE A 164 8.67 0.16 -14.89
N LEU A 165 8.68 1.09 -13.93
CA LEU A 165 7.58 2.04 -13.72
C LEU A 165 7.67 3.34 -14.55
N ALA A 166 8.69 3.53 -15.38
CA ALA A 166 8.75 4.60 -16.39
C ALA A 166 7.80 4.27 -17.57
N TYR A 167 6.53 4.06 -17.23
CA TYR A 167 5.46 3.57 -18.08
C TYR A 167 4.57 4.71 -18.57
N HIS A 168 4.36 4.77 -19.88
CA HIS A 168 3.60 5.82 -20.55
C HIS A 168 2.09 5.78 -20.24
N GLY A 169 1.59 4.65 -19.72
CA GLY A 169 0.18 4.53 -19.35
C GLY A 169 -0.17 5.22 -18.03
N PHE A 170 0.81 5.71 -17.26
CA PHE A 170 0.57 6.51 -16.06
C PHE A 170 0.37 7.99 -16.37
N VAL A 171 -0.36 8.68 -15.50
CA VAL A 171 -0.43 10.14 -15.51
C VAL A 171 0.87 10.75 -14.98
N ASN A 172 1.23 11.94 -15.46
CA ASN A 172 2.40 12.71 -15.01
C ASN A 172 3.76 11.98 -15.14
N THR A 173 3.91 11.12 -16.15
CA THR A 173 5.19 10.46 -16.50
C THR A 173 5.70 10.90 -17.89
N PRO A 174 5.98 12.20 -18.12
CA PRO A 174 6.23 12.75 -19.46
C PRO A 174 7.47 12.20 -20.17
N ARG A 175 8.40 11.58 -19.42
CA ARG A 175 9.64 10.96 -19.95
C ARG A 175 9.57 9.44 -20.04
N ALA A 176 8.44 8.85 -19.65
CA ALA A 176 8.24 7.41 -19.71
C ALA A 176 8.34 6.88 -21.15
N THR A 177 9.24 5.93 -21.34
CA THR A 177 9.48 5.28 -22.63
C THR A 177 8.81 3.92 -22.73
N HIS A 178 8.52 3.27 -21.60
CA HIS A 178 7.95 1.94 -21.60
C HIS A 178 6.48 1.96 -22.02
N ARG A 179 6.15 1.07 -22.96
CA ARG A 179 4.79 0.84 -23.46
C ARG A 179 4.33 -0.60 -23.30
N TYR A 180 5.27 -1.55 -23.23
CA TYR A 180 5.00 -2.98 -23.11
C TYR A 180 3.97 -3.52 -24.14
N ASN A 181 3.97 -2.96 -25.36
CA ASN A 181 3.00 -3.30 -26.41
C ASN A 181 2.99 -4.80 -26.75
N SER A 182 4.16 -5.46 -26.69
CA SER A 182 4.31 -6.91 -26.92
C SER A 182 3.55 -7.77 -25.91
N HIS A 183 3.20 -7.21 -24.76
CA HIS A 183 2.57 -7.92 -23.65
C HIS A 183 1.08 -7.63 -23.50
N VAL A 184 0.49 -6.80 -24.36
CA VAL A 184 -0.96 -6.52 -24.30
C VAL A 184 -1.78 -7.80 -24.46
N SER A 185 -1.30 -8.78 -25.24
CA SER A 185 -1.94 -10.09 -25.38
C SER A 185 -1.81 -11.00 -24.15
N ASP A 186 -0.88 -10.69 -23.24
CA ASP A 186 -0.67 -11.46 -22.02
C ASP A 186 -1.63 -11.05 -20.88
N TRP A 187 -2.30 -9.90 -21.02
CA TRP A 187 -3.36 -9.45 -20.11
C TRP A 187 -4.59 -10.37 -20.20
N ARG A 188 -5.25 -10.60 -19.06
CA ARG A 188 -6.38 -11.53 -18.92
C ARG A 188 -7.61 -10.84 -18.35
N PRO A 189 -8.84 -11.28 -18.69
CA PRO A 189 -10.05 -10.77 -18.06
C PRO A 189 -9.99 -10.87 -16.53
N GLY A 190 -10.21 -9.74 -15.85
CA GLY A 190 -10.13 -9.64 -14.39
C GLY A 190 -8.83 -9.02 -13.88
N ASP A 191 -7.79 -8.93 -14.72
CA ASP A 191 -6.58 -8.19 -14.40
C ASP A 191 -6.86 -6.69 -14.25
N PRO A 192 -6.08 -5.96 -13.43
CA PRO A 192 -6.17 -4.51 -13.35
C PRO A 192 -6.05 -3.85 -14.73
N ASP A 193 -6.90 -2.86 -14.97
CA ASP A 193 -6.84 -2.00 -16.14
C ASP A 193 -7.45 -0.65 -15.79
N TRP A 194 -7.02 0.38 -16.51
CA TRP A 194 -7.49 1.76 -16.32
C TRP A 194 -7.58 2.48 -17.65
N GLU A 195 -8.43 3.51 -17.69
CA GLU A 195 -8.61 4.38 -18.86
C GLU A 195 -8.77 3.61 -20.19
N ASP A 196 -9.55 2.53 -20.15
CA ASP A 196 -9.87 1.69 -21.32
C ASP A 196 -8.64 1.12 -22.04
N GLY A 197 -7.83 0.34 -21.31
CA GLY A 197 -6.72 -0.41 -21.89
C GLY A 197 -5.33 0.14 -21.62
N LYS A 198 -5.20 1.28 -20.91
CA LYS A 198 -3.88 1.84 -20.57
C LYS A 198 -3.11 0.97 -19.59
N GLY A 199 -3.76 0.08 -18.84
CA GLY A 199 -3.07 -0.83 -17.93
C GLY A 199 -2.56 -2.11 -18.58
N LYS A 200 -3.14 -2.51 -19.71
CA LYS A 200 -2.94 -3.85 -20.30
C LYS A 200 -1.49 -4.19 -20.61
N GLY A 201 -0.69 -3.24 -21.10
CA GLY A 201 0.71 -3.47 -21.44
C GLY A 201 1.56 -3.86 -20.22
N ILE A 202 1.58 -3.01 -19.19
CA ILE A 202 2.41 -3.24 -17.99
C ILE A 202 1.92 -4.44 -17.17
N ILE A 203 0.60 -4.64 -17.06
CA ILE A 203 0.05 -5.80 -16.33
C ILE A 203 0.28 -7.09 -17.10
N GLY A 204 0.13 -7.07 -18.43
CA GLY A 204 0.49 -8.20 -19.28
C GLY A 204 1.97 -8.57 -19.17
N ALA A 205 2.87 -7.59 -19.02
CA ALA A 205 4.29 -7.86 -18.81
C ALA A 205 4.53 -8.65 -17.49
N LEU A 206 3.78 -8.33 -16.42
CA LEU A 206 3.80 -9.11 -15.18
C LEU A 206 3.26 -10.52 -15.36
N ASN A 207 2.17 -10.69 -16.12
CA ASN A 207 1.63 -12.02 -16.44
C ASN A 207 2.61 -12.86 -17.24
N TYR A 208 3.30 -12.25 -18.20
CA TYR A 208 4.35 -12.91 -18.96
C TYR A 208 5.47 -13.39 -18.03
N LEU A 209 6.00 -12.52 -17.16
CA LEU A 209 7.02 -12.90 -16.19
C LEU A 209 6.55 -14.06 -15.29
N ALA A 210 5.33 -13.98 -14.77
CA ALA A 210 4.73 -15.06 -13.98
C ALA A 210 4.62 -16.38 -14.77
N SER A 211 4.28 -16.31 -16.07
CA SER A 211 4.25 -17.50 -16.95
C SER A 211 5.63 -18.14 -17.16
N GLN A 212 6.69 -17.35 -17.00
CA GLN A 212 8.08 -17.82 -17.03
C GLN A 212 8.59 -18.23 -15.64
N HIS A 213 7.69 -18.36 -14.66
CA HIS A 213 8.00 -18.71 -13.27
C HIS A 213 8.91 -17.70 -12.54
N VAL A 214 8.98 -16.46 -13.02
CA VAL A 214 9.64 -15.36 -12.30
C VAL A 214 8.82 -15.03 -11.05
N ASN A 215 9.49 -14.97 -9.89
CA ASN A 215 8.86 -14.72 -8.60
C ASN A 215 9.31 -13.41 -7.92
N SER A 216 10.13 -12.62 -8.62
CA SER A 216 10.60 -11.33 -8.14
C SER A 216 10.89 -10.41 -9.32
N ILE A 217 10.52 -9.14 -9.16
CA ILE A 217 10.89 -8.05 -10.05
C ILE A 217 11.65 -7.00 -9.25
N TYR A 218 12.51 -6.27 -9.93
CA TYR A 218 13.26 -5.14 -9.38
C TYR A 218 12.89 -3.87 -10.14
N PHE A 219 12.72 -2.76 -9.43
CA PHE A 219 12.58 -1.43 -10.00
C PHE A 219 12.96 -0.37 -8.96
N LEU A 220 13.29 0.85 -9.42
CA LEU A 220 13.44 2.02 -8.55
C LEU A 220 12.25 2.97 -8.71
N PRO A 221 11.60 3.40 -7.61
CA PRO A 221 10.56 4.43 -7.65
C PRO A 221 11.08 5.78 -8.16
N MET A 222 12.37 6.08 -7.89
CA MET A 222 13.06 7.28 -8.35
C MET A 222 14.32 6.88 -9.12
N ASN A 223 14.21 6.77 -10.43
CA ASN A 223 15.24 6.32 -11.37
C ASN A 223 15.86 7.46 -12.22
N ILE A 224 15.32 8.69 -12.19
CA ILE A 224 15.95 9.88 -12.81
C ILE A 224 17.31 10.10 -12.14
N GLY A 225 18.37 9.75 -12.87
CA GLY A 225 19.75 9.76 -12.39
C GLY A 225 20.38 8.37 -12.19
N GLY A 226 19.56 7.30 -12.19
CA GLY A 226 19.99 5.89 -12.24
C GLY A 226 20.30 5.44 -13.67
N ASP A 227 20.48 4.13 -13.89
CA ASP A 227 20.95 3.61 -15.19
C ASP A 227 19.84 3.66 -16.26
N GLY A 228 18.57 3.59 -15.85
CA GLY A 228 17.41 3.71 -16.75
C GLY A 228 17.16 5.13 -17.28
N LYS A 229 17.57 6.18 -16.56
CA LYS A 229 17.46 7.62 -16.91
C LYS A 229 16.12 8.13 -17.48
N ASN A 230 15.01 7.42 -17.26
CA ASN A 230 13.70 7.72 -17.85
C ASN A 230 12.66 8.14 -16.81
#